data_AF-A0A6G3XYR7-F1
#
_entry.id   AF-A0A6G3XYR7-F1
#
_cell.length_a   1.000
_cell.length_b   1.000
_cell.length_c   1.000
_cell.angle_alpha   90.00
_cell.angle_beta   90.00
_cell.angle_gamma   90.00
#
_symmetry.space_group_name_H-M   'P 1'
#
loop_
_entity.id
_entity.type
_entity.pdbx_description
1 polymer ?
#
loop_
_entity_poly.entity_id
_entity_poly.type
_entity_poly.pdbx_seq_one_letter_code
_entity_poly.pdbx_strand_id
1 'polypeptide(L)'
;LLRKRLETKMPPTPAPRPEKDHPSEQIVGMVMMCLFCDEDETTTTLDHGVCLDCKEAIARDEAMGLTGEVPDTFLARPRAEVDVAARMAELRSATVRPVLPAPRPRR
;
A
#
# COMPACT_ATOMS: atom_id res chain seq x y z
N LEU A 1 -34.10 33.33 -13.08
CA LEU A 1 -34.42 32.01 -13.68
C LEU A 1 -33.32 30.96 -13.43
N LEU A 2 -32.03 31.30 -13.49
CA LEU A 2 -30.91 30.39 -13.19
C LEU A 2 -30.86 29.84 -11.75
N ARG A 3 -31.25 30.63 -10.73
CA ARG A 3 -31.30 30.17 -9.33
C ARG A 3 -32.29 29.02 -9.08
N LYS A 4 -33.48 29.08 -9.70
CA LYS A 4 -34.50 28.01 -9.61
C LYS A 4 -33.98 26.66 -10.11
N ARG A 5 -33.12 26.65 -11.14
CA ARG A 5 -32.55 25.41 -11.70
C ARG A 5 -31.57 24.70 -10.76
N LEU A 6 -30.86 25.43 -9.90
CA LEU A 6 -30.00 24.84 -8.85
C LEU A 6 -30.83 24.31 -7.68
N GLU A 7 -31.86 25.06 -7.26
CA GLU A 7 -32.75 24.67 -6.15
C GLU A 7 -33.62 23.44 -6.50
N THR A 8 -34.06 23.31 -7.75
CA THR A 8 -34.86 22.15 -8.19
C THR A 8 -34.00 20.88 -8.37
N LYS A 9 -32.68 21.04 -8.47
CA LYS A 9 -31.68 19.96 -8.48
C LYS A 9 -30.98 19.87 -7.13
N MET A 10 -31.76 20.02 -6.05
CA MET A 10 -31.30 19.72 -4.71
C MET A 10 -30.64 18.33 -4.72
N PRO A 11 -29.44 18.16 -4.12
CA PRO A 11 -28.86 16.84 -3.95
C PRO A 11 -29.90 15.95 -3.24
N PRO A 12 -30.00 14.66 -3.58
CA PRO A 12 -30.93 13.78 -2.89
C PRO A 12 -30.70 13.88 -1.39
N THR A 13 -31.79 13.89 -0.62
CA THR A 13 -31.75 13.83 0.84
C THR A 13 -30.74 12.75 1.24
N PRO A 14 -29.77 13.06 2.12
CA PRO A 14 -28.80 12.06 2.56
C PRO A 14 -29.55 10.81 3.02
N ALA A 15 -29.15 9.65 2.50
CA ALA A 15 -29.74 8.39 2.93
C ALA A 15 -29.69 8.32 4.47
N PRO A 16 -30.73 7.77 5.12
CA PRO A 16 -30.67 7.50 6.56
C PRO A 16 -29.35 6.78 6.85
N ARG A 17 -28.58 7.29 7.81
CA ARG A 17 -27.42 6.53 8.29
C ARG A 17 -27.97 5.19 8.77
N PRO A 18 -27.42 4.05 8.32
CA PRO A 18 -27.83 2.78 8.88
C PRO A 18 -27.73 2.88 10.40
N GLU A 19 -28.79 2.48 11.11
CA GLU A 19 -28.77 2.37 12.57
C GLU A 19 -27.53 1.55 12.94
N LYS A 20 -26.81 2.00 13.97
CA LYS A 20 -25.55 1.40 14.44
C LYS A 20 -25.72 -0.03 14.97
N ASP A 21 -26.90 -0.62 14.79
CA ASP A 21 -27.32 -1.92 15.33
C ASP A 21 -27.17 -3.06 14.32
N HIS A 22 -26.65 -2.80 13.13
CA HIS A 22 -26.07 -3.88 12.32
C HIS A 22 -24.74 -4.29 12.96
N PRO A 23 -24.54 -5.56 13.35
CA PRO A 23 -23.23 -6.02 13.80
C PRO A 23 -22.24 -5.72 12.68
N SER A 24 -21.33 -4.77 12.93
CA SER A 24 -20.25 -4.52 12.00
C SER A 24 -19.45 -5.81 11.90
N GLU A 25 -19.29 -6.35 10.71
CA GLU A 25 -18.37 -7.47 10.50
C GLU A 25 -16.98 -7.06 11.03
N GLN A 26 -16.43 -7.87 11.93
CA GLN A 26 -15.13 -7.61 12.57
C GLN A 26 -14.15 -8.69 12.14
N ILE A 27 -13.01 -8.28 11.61
CA ILE A 27 -11.89 -9.17 11.33
C ILE A 27 -11.24 -9.50 12.68
N VAL A 28 -11.44 -10.73 13.15
CA VAL A 28 -10.89 -11.22 14.43
C VAL A 28 -9.47 -11.75 14.31
N GLY A 29 -9.00 -11.99 13.09
CA GLY A 29 -7.67 -12.51 12.82
C GLY A 29 -7.39 -12.60 11.33
N MET A 30 -6.14 -12.92 11.02
CA MET A 30 -5.67 -13.21 9.68
C MET A 30 -4.78 -14.45 9.75
N VAL A 31 -4.81 -15.25 8.69
CA VAL A 31 -3.95 -16.43 8.55
C VAL A 31 -3.35 -16.37 7.15
N MET A 32 -2.04 -16.56 7.06
CA MET A 32 -1.36 -16.67 5.78
C MET A 32 -1.49 -18.10 5.23
N MET A 33 -1.65 -18.23 3.92
CA MET A 33 -1.72 -19.53 3.24
C MET A 33 -0.61 -19.64 2.21
N CYS A 34 -0.12 -20.86 2.01
CA CYS A 34 0.81 -21.18 0.95
C CYS A 34 0.17 -20.87 -0.40
N LEU A 35 0.89 -20.16 -1.26
CA LEU A 35 0.40 -19.74 -2.57
C LEU A 35 0.04 -20.91 -3.53
N PHE A 36 0.50 -22.13 -3.24
CA PHE A 36 0.41 -23.26 -4.16
C PHE A 36 -0.48 -24.41 -3.66
N CYS A 37 -0.38 -24.77 -2.38
CA CYS A 37 -1.11 -25.90 -1.80
C CYS A 37 -2.25 -25.48 -0.88
N ASP A 38 -2.44 -24.18 -0.64
CA ASP A 38 -3.44 -23.63 0.30
C ASP A 38 -3.33 -24.19 1.73
N GLU A 39 -2.17 -24.72 2.13
CA GLU A 39 -1.89 -25.00 3.55
C GLU A 39 -1.60 -23.70 4.28
N ASP A 40 -2.17 -23.56 5.47
CA ASP A 40 -2.07 -22.34 6.26
C ASP A 40 -0.83 -22.32 7.17
N GLU A 41 -0.46 -21.13 7.64
CA GLU A 41 0.73 -20.95 8.48
C GLU A 41 0.64 -21.62 9.87
N THR A 42 -0.55 -22.11 10.27
CA THR A 42 -0.71 -22.89 11.51
C THR A 42 -0.43 -24.38 11.29
N THR A 43 -0.50 -24.86 10.05
CA THR A 43 -0.22 -26.25 9.68
C THR A 43 1.21 -26.43 9.15
N THR A 44 1.77 -25.44 8.45
CA THR A 44 3.14 -25.49 7.92
C THR A 44 3.89 -24.17 8.06
N THR A 45 5.23 -24.23 8.05
CA THR A 45 6.06 -23.03 8.03
C THR A 45 6.11 -22.44 6.62
N LEU A 46 5.66 -21.19 6.48
CA LEU A 46 5.74 -20.45 5.22
C LEU A 46 7.01 -19.60 5.18
N ASP A 47 7.76 -19.69 4.09
CA ASP A 47 8.90 -18.81 3.81
C ASP A 47 8.61 -18.01 2.53
N HIS A 48 8.55 -16.69 2.66
CA HIS A 48 8.06 -15.78 1.61
C HIS A 48 6.70 -16.19 1.01
N GLY A 49 5.80 -16.77 1.83
CA GLY A 49 4.45 -17.17 1.43
C GLY A 49 4.34 -18.54 0.75
N VAL A 50 5.40 -19.36 0.79
CA VAL A 50 5.41 -20.71 0.22
C VAL A 50 5.95 -21.70 1.26
N CYS A 51 5.27 -22.84 1.43
CA CYS A 51 5.73 -23.91 2.31
C CYS A 51 6.96 -24.63 1.74
N LEU A 52 7.70 -25.36 2.58
CA LEU A 52 8.95 -26.03 2.19
C LEU A 52 8.74 -27.04 1.04
N ASP A 53 7.69 -27.85 1.10
CA ASP A 53 7.40 -28.87 0.10
C ASP A 53 7.16 -28.25 -1.28
N CYS A 54 6.39 -27.15 -1.34
CA CYS A 54 6.18 -26.41 -2.59
C CYS A 54 7.46 -25.73 -3.07
N LYS A 55 8.33 -25.23 -2.17
CA LYS A 55 9.64 -24.69 -2.57
C LYS A 55 10.53 -25.75 -3.22
N GLU A 56 10.57 -26.95 -2.66
CA GLU A 56 11.32 -28.05 -3.25
C GLU A 56 10.76 -28.48 -4.61
N ALA A 57 9.44 -28.44 -4.77
CA ALA A 57 8.80 -28.67 -6.07
C ALA A 57 9.19 -27.62 -7.10
N ILE A 58 9.12 -26.34 -6.74
CA ILE A 58 9.52 -25.23 -7.63
C ILE A 58 11.00 -25.36 -8.02
N ALA A 59 11.89 -25.60 -7.05
CA ALA A 59 13.32 -25.76 -7.32
C ALA A 59 13.60 -26.95 -8.26
N ARG A 60 12.84 -28.03 -8.12
CA ARG A 60 12.91 -29.19 -9.03
C ARG A 60 12.47 -28.82 -10.44
N ASP A 61 11.36 -28.11 -10.57
CA ASP A 61 10.83 -27.67 -11.86
C ASP A 61 11.76 -26.67 -12.55
N GLU A 62 12.36 -25.74 -11.79
CA GLU A 62 13.39 -24.83 -12.27
C GLU A 62 14.64 -25.57 -12.77
N ALA A 63 15.12 -26.55 -12.01
CA ALA A 63 16.26 -27.38 -12.42
C ALA A 63 15.98 -28.21 -13.68
N MET A 64 14.71 -28.58 -13.91
CA MET A 64 14.25 -29.23 -15.13
C MET A 64 13.94 -28.26 -16.28
N GLY A 65 14.05 -26.95 -16.06
CA GLY A 65 13.75 -25.92 -17.05
C GLY A 65 12.26 -25.77 -17.37
N LEU A 66 11.37 -26.22 -16.47
CA LEU A 66 9.92 -26.20 -16.67
C LEU A 66 9.28 -24.84 -16.36
N THR A 67 10.00 -23.93 -15.70
CA THR A 67 9.52 -22.59 -15.33
C THR A 67 9.64 -21.55 -16.44
N GLY A 68 10.30 -21.89 -17.55
CA GLY A 68 10.51 -20.98 -18.68
C GLY A 68 11.43 -19.81 -18.36
N GLU A 69 11.78 -19.02 -19.37
CA GLU A 69 12.53 -17.78 -19.19
C GLU A 69 11.55 -16.61 -19.01
N VAL A 70 11.76 -15.81 -17.95
CA VAL A 70 11.00 -14.56 -17.76
C VAL A 70 11.70 -13.45 -18.55
N PRO A 71 11.05 -12.84 -19.56
CA PRO A 71 11.69 -11.78 -20.33
C PRO A 71 12.08 -10.59 -19.45
N ASP A 72 13.21 -9.94 -19.78
CA ASP A 72 13.73 -8.76 -19.06
C ASP A 72 12.72 -7.63 -18.88
N THR A 73 11.73 -7.53 -19.76
CA THR A 73 10.65 -6.53 -19.66
C THR A 73 9.72 -6.73 -18.46
N PHE A 74 9.66 -7.95 -17.91
CA PHE A 74 8.87 -8.29 -16.72
C PHE A 74 9.70 -8.27 -15.44
N LEU A 75 11.02 -8.41 -15.56
CA LEU A 75 11.92 -8.28 -14.42
C LEU A 75 11.96 -6.82 -13.94
N ALA A 76 11.94 -6.64 -12.63
CA ALA A 76 12.10 -5.31 -12.05
C ALA A 76 13.48 -4.77 -12.46
N ARG A 77 13.52 -3.62 -13.16
CA ARG A 77 14.79 -2.96 -13.43
C ARG A 77 15.50 -2.67 -12.10
N PRO A 78 16.82 -2.93 -11.97
CA PRO A 78 17.57 -2.52 -10.81
C PRO A 78 17.35 -1.03 -10.56
N ARG A 79 16.75 -0.71 -9.40
CA ARG A 79 16.63 0.69 -8.99
C ARG A 79 17.97 1.11 -8.44
N ALA A 80 18.48 2.25 -8.89
CA ALA A 80 19.65 2.85 -8.26
C ALA A 80 19.35 3.07 -6.77
N GLU A 81 20.29 2.72 -5.91
CA GLU A 81 20.19 3.01 -4.48
C GLU A 81 20.20 4.52 -4.30
N VAL A 82 19.10 5.08 -3.80
CA VAL A 82 18.95 6.52 -3.60
C VAL A 82 19.17 6.80 -2.13
N ASP A 83 20.10 7.70 -1.81
CA ASP A 83 20.21 8.25 -0.46
C ASP A 83 18.98 9.15 -0.18
N VAL A 84 17.95 8.52 0.37
CA VAL A 84 16.70 9.17 0.73
C VAL A 84 16.94 10.25 1.79
N ALA A 85 17.90 10.05 2.69
CA ALA A 85 18.18 11.01 3.76
C ALA A 85 18.77 12.31 3.21
N ALA A 86 19.75 12.22 2.31
CA ALA A 86 20.32 13.37 1.62
C ALA A 86 19.24 14.11 0.80
N ARG A 87 18.45 13.37 0.02
CA ARG A 87 17.37 13.95 -0.80
C ARG A 87 16.29 14.64 0.04
N MET A 88 15.93 14.08 1.19
CA MET A 88 14.97 14.69 2.13
C MET A 88 15.58 15.89 2.87
N ALA A 89 16.89 15.91 3.11
CA ALA A 89 17.57 17.07 3.69
C ALA A 89 17.58 18.26 2.72
N GLU A 90 17.84 18.01 1.44
CA GLU A 90 17.79 19.02 0.38
C GLU A 90 16.38 19.65 0.28
N LEU A 91 15.33 18.84 0.18
CA LEU A 91 13.94 19.32 0.10
C LEU A 91 13.53 20.14 1.32
N ARG A 92 13.95 19.73 2.53
CA ARG A 92 13.71 20.50 3.74
C ARG A 92 14.44 21.84 3.69
N SER A 93 15.71 21.86 3.27
CA SER A 93 16.47 23.12 3.18
C SER A 93 15.88 24.12 2.17
N ALA A 94 15.32 23.61 1.06
CA ALA A 94 14.71 24.43 0.00
C ALA A 94 13.38 25.10 0.42
N THR A 95 12.75 24.63 1.50
CA THR A 95 11.42 25.11 1.95
C THR A 95 11.47 25.96 3.22
N VAL A 96 12.65 26.12 3.85
CA VAL A 96 12.81 26.99 5.02
C VAL A 96 12.74 28.46 4.59
N ARG A 97 11.62 29.13 4.90
CA ARG A 97 11.54 30.60 4.86
C ARG A 97 12.39 31.18 6.00
N PRO A 98 13.24 32.19 5.74
CA PRO A 98 13.96 32.87 6.81
C PRO A 98 12.96 33.59 7.73
N VAL A 99 13.03 33.29 9.03
CA VAL A 99 12.30 34.05 10.05
C VAL A 99 13.02 35.38 10.22
N LEU A 100 12.40 36.48 9.79
CA LEU A 100 12.92 37.81 10.07
C LEU A 100 12.88 38.06 11.58
N PRO A 101 13.96 38.59 12.18
CA PRO A 101 13.97 38.90 13.60
C PRO A 101 12.88 39.93 13.93
N ALA A 102 12.19 39.72 15.05
CA ALA A 102 11.12 40.62 15.50
C ALA A 102 11.65 42.06 15.64
N PRO A 103 10.90 43.08 15.19
CA PRO A 103 11.35 44.46 15.27
C PRO A 103 11.51 44.87 16.74
N ARG A 104 12.68 45.45 17.06
CA ARG A 104 12.98 45.94 18.42
C ARG A 104 12.04 47.10 18.77
N PRO A 105 11.52 47.17 20.01
CA PRO A 105 10.70 48.28 20.44
C PRO A 105 11.52 49.58 20.40
N ARG A 106 10.96 50.61 19.76
CA ARG A 106 11.52 51.96 19.78
C ARG A 106 11.33 52.56 21.17
N ARG A 107 12.41 53.10 21.72
CA ARG A 107 12.48 53.74 23.04
C ARG A 107 12.07 55.21 22.95
#